data_AF-A0A6L9EBF5-F1
#
_entry.id   AF-A0A6L9EBF5-F1
#
_cell.length_a   1.000
_cell.length_b   1.000
_cell.length_c   1.000
_cell.angle_alpha   90.00
_cell.angle_beta   90.00
_cell.angle_gamma   90.00
#
_symmetry.space_group_name_H-M   'P 1'
#
loop_
_entity.id
_entity.type
_entity.pdbx_description
1 polymer ?
#
loop_
_entity_poly.entity_id
_entity_poly.type
_entity_poly.pdbx_seq_one_letter_code
_entity_poly.pdbx_strand_id
1 'polypeptide(L)'
;MESPLLDGSPRETQEKLHWESQQWKSDLCFIEDEITFIDRLLNSYVFQPNTPNLFERLQDFLQRLAKVKEEKATLRKRISKHESDLGGMMECKDETGNKEYFRKHKVLKDRMRECNTNFQALKSEIFNYAGGILKKRKPIS
;
A
#
# COMPACT_ATOMS: atom_id res chain seq x y z
N MET A 1 -17.83 31.27 6.61
CA MET A 1 -16.96 30.14 6.26
C MET A 1 -17.59 28.91 6.85
N GLU A 2 -18.33 28.16 6.04
CA GLU A 2 -19.08 26.98 6.47
C GLU A 2 -18.12 25.82 6.76
N SER A 3 -18.22 25.27 7.96
CA SER A 3 -17.60 24.00 8.33
C SER A 3 -18.20 22.89 7.47
N PRO A 4 -17.41 21.95 6.92
CA PRO A 4 -17.97 20.83 6.19
C PRO A 4 -18.77 19.97 7.16
N LEU A 5 -20.09 19.94 6.95
CA LEU A 5 -21.05 19.08 7.63
C LEU A 5 -20.57 17.63 7.56
N LEU A 6 -20.23 17.05 8.72
CA LEU A 6 -20.27 15.61 8.91
C LEU A 6 -21.73 15.26 9.18
N ASP A 7 -22.43 14.79 8.14
CA ASP A 7 -23.84 14.36 8.15
C ASP A 7 -24.04 13.01 8.86
N GLY A 8 -23.56 12.88 10.10
CA GLY A 8 -23.68 11.64 10.88
C GLY A 8 -23.39 11.85 12.35
N SER A 9 -23.99 11.00 13.18
CA SER A 9 -23.72 10.97 14.61
C SER A 9 -22.23 10.69 14.90
N PRO A 10 -21.69 11.10 16.06
CA PRO A 10 -20.30 10.82 16.43
C PRO A 10 -19.93 9.33 16.35
N ARG A 11 -20.91 8.45 16.64
CA ARG A 11 -20.75 7.00 16.57
C ARG A 11 -20.58 6.50 15.14
N GLU A 12 -21.41 6.97 14.21
CA GLU A 12 -21.31 6.59 12.78
C GLU A 12 -19.99 7.08 12.17
N THR A 13 -19.51 8.26 12.59
CA THR A 13 -18.20 8.77 12.18
C THR A 13 -17.06 7.88 12.69
N GLN A 14 -17.14 7.42 13.94
CA GLN A 14 -16.13 6.52 14.53
C GLN A 14 -16.10 5.15 13.85
N GLU A 15 -17.27 4.54 13.63
CA GLU A 15 -17.40 3.25 12.94
C GLU A 15 -16.81 3.32 11.53
N LYS A 16 -17.05 4.43 10.81
CA LYS A 16 -16.44 4.70 9.50
C LYS A 16 -14.91 4.78 9.57
N LEU A 17 -14.34 5.54 10.51
CA LEU A 17 -12.89 5.68 10.68
C LEU A 17 -12.21 4.35 11.02
N HIS A 18 -12.86 3.55 11.88
CA HIS A 18 -12.39 2.21 12.22
C HIS A 18 -12.43 1.30 11.00
N TRP A 19 -13.55 1.28 10.28
CA TRP A 19 -13.72 0.49 9.07
C TRP A 19 -12.69 0.85 7.98
N GLU A 20 -12.44 2.14 7.73
CA GLU A 20 -11.40 2.59 6.79
C GLU A 20 -10.01 2.09 7.23
N SER A 21 -9.70 2.12 8.52
CA SER A 21 -8.43 1.62 9.07
C SER A 21 -8.27 0.10 8.88
N GLN A 22 -9.36 -0.65 9.03
CA GLN A 22 -9.38 -2.11 8.79
C GLN A 22 -9.20 -2.43 7.32
N GLN A 23 -9.84 -1.68 6.42
CA GLN A 23 -9.65 -1.82 4.98
C GLN A 23 -8.18 -1.59 4.60
N TRP A 24 -7.54 -0.53 5.12
CA TRP A 24 -6.13 -0.28 4.84
C TRP A 24 -5.21 -1.40 5.32
N LYS A 25 -5.50 -2.03 6.47
CA LYS A 25 -4.73 -3.21 6.91
C LYS A 25 -4.86 -4.37 5.95
N SER A 26 -6.09 -4.65 5.48
CA SER A 26 -6.35 -5.70 4.49
C SER A 26 -5.58 -5.42 3.19
N ASP A 27 -5.66 -4.19 2.69
CA ASP A 27 -4.92 -3.75 1.49
C ASP A 27 -3.41 -3.97 1.64
N LEU A 28 -2.82 -3.59 2.78
CA LEU A 28 -1.38 -3.79 3.03
C LEU A 28 -0.98 -5.26 3.19
N CYS A 29 -1.91 -6.14 3.58
CA CYS A 29 -1.68 -7.59 3.57
C CYS A 29 -1.65 -8.11 2.12
N PHE A 30 -2.64 -7.73 1.30
CA PHE A 30 -2.64 -8.10 -0.13
C PHE A 30 -1.39 -7.60 -0.86
N ILE A 31 -0.95 -6.37 -0.58
CA ILE A 31 0.30 -5.85 -1.15
C ILE A 31 1.51 -6.72 -0.75
N GLU A 32 1.58 -7.23 0.48
CA GLU A 32 2.68 -8.13 0.88
C GLU A 32 2.67 -9.43 0.08
N ASP A 33 1.49 -10.02 -0.10
CA ASP A 33 1.33 -11.26 -0.85
C ASP A 33 1.73 -11.06 -2.32
N GLU A 34 1.31 -9.95 -2.92
CA GLU A 34 1.66 -9.57 -4.29
C GLU A 34 3.17 -9.30 -4.44
N ILE A 35 3.79 -8.55 -3.51
CA ILE A 35 5.25 -8.32 -3.50
C ILE A 35 5.98 -9.65 -3.41
N THR A 36 5.55 -10.54 -2.50
CA THR A 36 6.17 -11.86 -2.32
C THR A 36 6.08 -12.71 -3.57
N PHE A 37 4.92 -12.70 -4.24
CA PHE A 37 4.74 -13.41 -5.50
C PHE A 37 5.65 -12.85 -6.60
N ILE A 38 5.67 -11.52 -6.76
CA ILE A 38 6.46 -10.85 -7.80
C ILE A 38 7.95 -11.06 -7.58
N ASP A 39 8.43 -10.93 -6.34
CA ASP A 39 9.83 -11.17 -6.00
C ASP A 39 10.25 -12.60 -6.36
N ARG A 40 9.44 -13.61 -6.02
CA ARG A 40 9.67 -15.01 -6.42
C ARG A 40 9.66 -15.19 -7.94
N LEU A 41 8.73 -14.53 -8.63
CA LEU A 41 8.64 -14.59 -10.10
C LEU A 41 9.93 -14.06 -10.73
N LEU A 42 10.35 -12.86 -10.34
CA LEU A 42 11.52 -12.17 -10.88
C LEU A 42 12.85 -12.85 -10.56
N ASN A 43 12.94 -13.55 -9.43
CA ASN A 43 14.12 -14.35 -9.07
C ASN A 43 14.14 -15.77 -9.68
N SER A 44 13.12 -16.15 -10.47
CA SER A 44 13.08 -17.48 -11.09
C SER A 44 14.03 -17.60 -12.30
N TYR A 45 14.41 -18.83 -12.65
CA TYR A 45 15.35 -19.12 -13.75
C TYR A 45 14.89 -18.56 -15.12
N VAL A 46 13.59 -18.38 -15.30
CA VAL A 46 12.98 -17.82 -16.51
C VAL A 46 13.43 -16.36 -16.74
N PHE A 47 13.80 -15.66 -15.68
CA PHE A 47 14.19 -14.26 -15.70
C PHE A 47 15.69 -14.04 -15.56
N GLN A 48 16.49 -15.12 -15.48
CA GLN A 48 17.94 -15.01 -15.54
C GLN A 48 18.33 -14.30 -16.85
N PRO A 49 18.96 -13.11 -16.75
CA PRO A 49 19.21 -12.28 -17.90
C PRO A 49 20.48 -12.74 -18.61
N ASN A 50 20.36 -13.03 -19.91
CA ASN A 50 21.50 -13.35 -20.77
C ASN A 50 22.06 -12.11 -21.49
N THR A 51 21.53 -10.91 -21.16
CA THR A 51 21.94 -9.63 -21.76
C THR A 51 21.94 -8.52 -20.69
N PRO A 52 22.87 -7.53 -20.76
CA PRO A 52 22.98 -6.48 -19.75
C PRO A 52 21.70 -5.65 -19.53
N ASN A 53 20.99 -5.27 -20.60
CA ASN A 53 19.79 -4.44 -20.47
C ASN A 53 18.64 -5.13 -19.70
N LEU A 54 18.49 -6.45 -19.83
CA LEU A 54 17.49 -7.20 -19.06
C LEU A 54 17.86 -7.28 -17.58
N PHE A 55 19.16 -7.36 -17.28
CA PHE A 55 19.66 -7.36 -15.91
C PHE A 55 19.39 -6.02 -15.22
N GLU A 56 19.69 -4.89 -15.88
CA GLU A 56 19.45 -3.55 -15.33
C GLU A 56 17.97 -3.32 -15.00
N ARG A 57 17.06 -3.68 -15.91
CA ARG A 57 15.61 -3.54 -15.66
C ARG A 57 15.13 -4.44 -14.52
N LEU A 58 15.65 -5.67 -14.45
CA LEU A 58 15.34 -6.60 -13.36
C LEU A 58 15.78 -6.03 -12.01
N GLN A 59 17.00 -5.49 -11.93
CA GLN A 59 17.51 -4.87 -10.71
C GLN A 59 16.71 -3.62 -10.31
N ASP A 60 16.32 -2.76 -11.27
CA ASP A 60 15.45 -1.61 -11.00
C ASP A 60 14.13 -2.05 -10.36
N PHE A 61 13.47 -3.08 -10.91
CA PHE A 61 12.22 -3.59 -10.36
C PHE A 61 12.39 -4.14 -8.94
N LEU A 62 13.43 -4.91 -8.67
CA LEU A 62 13.72 -5.44 -7.33
C LEU A 62 13.97 -4.30 -6.32
N GLN A 63 14.72 -3.28 -6.71
CA GLN A 63 14.97 -2.11 -5.86
C GLN A 63 13.68 -1.33 -5.57
N ARG A 64 12.82 -1.13 -6.58
CA ARG A 64 11.53 -0.45 -6.42
C ARG A 64 10.57 -1.25 -5.56
N LEU A 65 10.54 -2.58 -5.67
CA LEU A 65 9.77 -3.46 -4.79
C LEU A 65 10.24 -3.37 -3.33
N ALA A 66 11.55 -3.31 -3.09
CA ALA A 66 12.10 -3.12 -1.74
C ALA A 66 11.61 -1.80 -1.11
N LYS A 67 11.59 -0.71 -1.89
CA LYS A 67 11.06 0.59 -1.44
C LYS A 67 9.57 0.51 -1.07
N VAL A 68 8.75 -0.16 -1.88
CA VAL A 68 7.32 -0.37 -1.56
C VAL A 68 7.18 -1.19 -0.27
N LYS A 69 8.00 -2.21 -0.07
CA LYS A 69 8.00 -3.03 1.15
C LYS A 69 8.30 -2.20 2.41
N GLU A 70 9.29 -1.31 2.33
CA GLU A 70 9.64 -0.38 3.42
C GLU A 70 8.53 0.63 3.72
N GLU A 71 7.95 1.24 2.68
CA GLU A 71 6.84 2.19 2.81
C GLU A 71 5.63 1.52 3.47
N LYS A 72 5.23 0.35 2.97
CA LYS A 72 4.15 -0.48 3.50
C LYS A 72 4.36 -0.83 4.97
N ALA A 73 5.59 -1.19 5.36
CA ALA A 73 5.91 -1.48 6.75
C ALA A 73 5.74 -0.23 7.65
N THR A 74 6.11 0.94 7.14
CA THR A 74 5.90 2.22 7.82
C THR A 74 4.41 2.55 7.94
N LEU A 75 3.63 2.38 6.86
CA LEU A 75 2.19 2.60 6.87
C LEU A 75 1.48 1.68 7.85
N ARG A 76 1.84 0.39 7.88
CA ARG A 76 1.29 -0.59 8.83
C ARG A 76 1.48 -0.14 10.28
N LYS A 77 2.70 0.29 10.66
CA LYS A 77 2.99 0.80 12.01
C LYS A 77 2.13 2.02 12.35
N ARG A 78 1.96 2.95 11.39
CA ARG A 78 1.17 4.16 11.61
C ARG A 78 -0.32 3.88 11.71
N ILE A 79 -0.85 2.95 10.92
CA ILE A 79 -2.26 2.53 11.00
C ILE A 79 -2.55 1.84 12.32
N SER A 80 -1.67 0.94 12.78
CA SER A 80 -1.81 0.31 14.10
C SER A 80 -1.86 1.37 15.21
N LYS A 81 -0.97 2.36 15.19
CA LYS A 81 -1.01 3.47 16.14
C LYS A 81 -2.29 4.29 16.03
N HIS A 82 -2.71 4.63 14.81
CA HIS A 82 -3.90 5.44 14.53
C HIS A 82 -5.20 4.78 15.03
N GLU A 83 -5.26 3.45 14.99
CA GLU A 83 -6.37 2.69 15.56
C GLU A 83 -6.32 2.66 17.09
N SER A 84 -5.15 2.50 17.71
CA SER A 84 -5.00 2.63 19.17
C SER A 84 -5.43 4.02 19.64
N ASP A 85 -5.05 5.07 18.91
CA ASP A 85 -5.44 6.45 19.19
C ASP A 85 -6.97 6.66 19.02
N LEU A 86 -7.65 5.89 18.14
CA LEU A 86 -9.12 5.94 17.98
C LEU A 86 -9.83 5.45 19.25
N GLY A 87 -9.30 4.41 19.88
CA GLY A 87 -9.81 3.88 21.13
C GLY A 87 -9.72 4.92 22.25
N GLY A 88 -8.60 5.65 22.34
CA GLY A 88 -8.42 6.72 23.34
C GLY A 88 -9.26 7.98 23.08
N MET A 89 -9.57 8.29 21.82
CA MET A 89 -10.49 9.38 21.45
C MET A 89 -11.90 9.14 22.01
N MET A 90 -12.31 7.88 22.19
CA MET A 90 -13.61 7.51 22.77
C MET A 90 -13.79 7.99 24.22
N GLU A 91 -12.69 8.20 24.94
CA GLU A 91 -12.69 8.56 26.37
C GLU A 91 -12.54 10.08 26.61
N CYS A 92 -12.18 10.85 25.58
CA CYS A 92 -11.78 12.26 25.70
C CYS A 92 -12.77 13.21 24.98
N LYS A 93 -13.29 14.23 25.69
CA LYS A 93 -14.22 15.24 25.14
C LYS A 93 -13.53 16.47 24.53
N ASP A 94 -12.22 16.44 24.33
CA ASP A 94 -11.45 17.58 23.82
C ASP A 94 -11.59 17.73 22.30
N GLU A 95 -12.15 18.87 21.87
CA GLU A 95 -12.32 19.23 20.46
C GLU A 95 -10.98 19.40 19.72
N THR A 96 -9.91 19.77 20.42
CA THR A 96 -8.58 19.96 19.81
C THR A 96 -7.95 18.61 19.44
N GLY A 97 -8.01 17.63 20.36
CA GLY A 97 -7.61 16.24 20.11
C GLY A 97 -8.34 15.62 18.92
N ASN A 98 -9.65 15.89 18.79
CA ASN A 98 -10.46 15.39 17.68
C ASN A 98 -9.98 15.93 16.32
N LYS A 99 -9.76 17.25 16.22
CA LYS A 99 -9.27 17.88 14.97
C LYS A 99 -7.93 17.33 14.52
N GLU A 100 -7.00 17.14 15.47
CA GLU A 100 -5.68 16.58 15.18
C GLU A 100 -5.77 15.12 14.73
N TYR A 101 -6.67 14.33 15.32
CA TYR A 101 -6.94 12.96 14.89
C TYR A 101 -7.43 12.90 13.44
N PHE A 102 -8.44 13.70 13.08
CA PHE A 102 -8.96 13.75 11.71
C PHE A 102 -7.88 14.19 10.70
N ARG A 103 -7.01 15.13 11.08
CA ARG A 103 -5.87 15.54 10.26
C ARG A 103 -4.91 14.36 10.01
N LYS A 104 -4.53 13.62 11.06
CA LYS A 104 -3.69 12.43 10.94
C LYS A 104 -4.35 11.35 10.07
N HIS A 105 -5.64 11.13 10.24
CA HIS A 105 -6.42 10.18 9.44
C HIS A 105 -6.39 10.55 7.95
N LYS A 106 -6.62 11.83 7.61
CA LYS A 106 -6.55 12.32 6.23
C LYS A 106 -5.16 12.11 5.62
N VAL A 107 -4.10 12.42 6.37
CA VAL A 107 -2.71 12.19 5.92
C VAL A 107 -2.45 10.70 5.67
N LEU A 108 -2.98 9.80 6.52
CA LEU A 108 -2.87 8.36 6.30
C LEU A 108 -3.62 7.90 5.06
N LYS A 109 -4.84 8.39 4.86
CA LYS A 109 -5.65 8.12 3.67
C LYS A 109 -4.93 8.52 2.39
N ASP A 110 -4.34 9.71 2.35
CA ASP A 110 -3.62 10.19 1.17
C ASP A 110 -2.37 9.36 0.90
N ARG A 111 -1.61 8.98 1.94
CA ARG A 111 -0.44 8.09 1.76
C ARG A 111 -0.81 6.66 1.36
N MET A 112 -1.92 6.13 1.86
CA MET A 112 -2.43 4.83 1.40
C MET A 112 -2.78 4.88 -0.09
N ARG A 113 -3.42 5.96 -0.54
CA ARG A 113 -3.73 6.17 -1.96
C ARG A 113 -2.45 6.26 -2.80
N GLU A 114 -1.46 7.01 -2.34
CA GLU A 114 -0.17 7.16 -3.01
C GLU A 114 0.57 5.81 -3.12
N CYS A 115 0.71 5.08 -2.02
CA CYS A 115 1.35 3.76 -1.99
C CYS A 115 0.64 2.77 -2.96
N ASN A 116 -0.69 2.71 -2.93
CA ASN A 116 -1.48 1.88 -3.85
C ASN A 116 -1.25 2.26 -5.31
N THR A 117 -1.29 3.56 -5.63
CA THR A 117 -1.13 4.05 -7.01
C THR A 117 0.27 3.75 -7.53
N ASN A 118 1.30 4.03 -6.73
CA ASN A 118 2.69 3.77 -7.07
C ASN A 118 2.96 2.27 -7.27
N PHE A 119 2.40 1.43 -6.39
CA PHE A 119 2.55 0.00 -6.51
C PHE A 119 1.79 -0.57 -7.71
N GLN A 120 0.58 -0.08 -8.02
CA GLN A 120 -0.16 -0.47 -9.22
C GLN A 120 0.59 -0.14 -10.51
N ALA A 121 1.22 1.04 -10.58
CA ALA A 121 2.05 1.43 -11.72
C ALA A 121 3.26 0.47 -11.87
N LEU A 122 3.99 0.23 -10.77
CA LEU A 122 5.12 -0.71 -10.75
C LEU A 122 4.69 -2.13 -11.16
N LYS A 123 3.59 -2.64 -10.62
CA LYS A 123 3.03 -3.96 -10.99
C LYS A 123 2.76 -4.05 -12.49
N SER A 124 2.16 -3.01 -13.06
CA SER A 124 1.85 -2.96 -14.49
C SER A 124 3.11 -3.01 -15.36
N GLU A 125 4.16 -2.27 -14.99
CA GLU A 125 5.46 -2.33 -15.66
C GLU A 125 6.08 -3.73 -15.58
N ILE A 126 6.07 -4.33 -14.39
CA ILE A 126 6.63 -5.67 -14.17
C ILE A 126 5.86 -6.73 -14.96
N PHE A 127 4.53 -6.69 -14.97
CA PHE A 127 3.73 -7.66 -15.71
C PHE A 127 3.93 -7.55 -17.22
N ASN A 128 4.08 -6.34 -17.75
CA ASN A 128 4.44 -6.14 -19.16
C ASN A 128 5.82 -6.71 -19.49
N TYR A 129 6.81 -6.46 -18.63
CA TYR A 129 8.15 -7.02 -18.76
C TYR A 129 8.13 -8.55 -18.73
N ALA A 130 7.47 -9.12 -17.71
CA ALA A 130 7.38 -10.55 -17.51
C ALA A 130 6.59 -11.26 -18.62
N GLY A 131 5.46 -10.72 -19.02
CA GLY A 131 4.70 -11.22 -20.16
C GLY A 131 5.51 -11.24 -21.44
N GLY A 132 6.36 -10.23 -21.66
CA GLY A 132 7.28 -10.19 -22.80
C GLY A 132 8.31 -11.32 -22.81
N ILE A 133 8.89 -11.64 -21.65
CA ILE A 133 9.87 -12.73 -21.52
C ILE A 133 9.20 -14.09 -21.66
N LEU A 134 8.07 -14.29 -20.97
CA LEU A 134 7.32 -15.55 -20.98
C LEU A 134 6.82 -15.92 -22.39
N LYS A 135 6.42 -14.93 -23.20
CA LYS A 135 6.04 -15.17 -24.61
C LYS A 135 7.21 -15.62 -25.48
N LYS A 136 8.42 -15.11 -25.23
CA LYS A 136 9.63 -15.46 -26.01
C LYS A 136 10.18 -16.84 -25.63
N ARG A 137 10.05 -17.23 -24.36
CA ARG A 137 10.45 -18.55 -23.85
C ARG A 137 9.24 -19.49 -23.87
N LYS A 138 8.66 -19.75 -25.04
CA LYS A 138 7.70 -20.86 -25.18
C LYS A 138 8.42 -22.18 -24.86
N PRO A 139 7.89 -23.04 -23.98
CA PRO A 139 8.43 -24.38 -23.82
C PRO A 139 8.30 -25.11 -25.16
N ILE A 140 9.40 -25.66 -25.64
CA ILE A 140 9.38 -26.62 -26.75
C ILE A 140 8.70 -27.87 -26.16
N SER A 141 7.44 -28.09 -26.54
CA SER A 141 6.68 -29.29 -26.21
C SER A 141 7.25 -30.49 -26.96
#